data_AF-A0A7S3W5C8-F1
#
_entry.id   AF-A0A7S3W5C8-F1
#
_cell.length_a   1.000
_cell.length_b   1.000
_cell.length_c   1.000
_cell.angle_alpha   90.00
_cell.angle_beta   90.00
_cell.angle_gamma   90.00
#
_symmetry.space_group_name_H-M   'P 1'
#
loop_
_entity.id
_entity.type
_entity.pdbx_description
1 polymer ?
#
loop_
_entity_poly.entity_id
_entity_poly.type
_entity_poly.pdbx_seq_one_letter_code
_entity_poly.pdbx_strand_id
1 'polypeptide(L)'
;MLLSVASNARPITGPWPQAFPAKDLCSNCGLCRSATGVTSVTEACAFIGDGMARAERLEEPVHGRARRFDAAADDLDEAHFGVHEEIVLARGFLNNAQWTGVATGIALAWLERAEVDAVVVTGAQAAGSGFGAPKPVLCRSAEE
;
A
#
# COMPACT_ATOMS: atom_id res chain seq x y z
N MET A 1 -22.36 -14.78 -7.25
CA MET A 1 -21.47 -15.31 -8.31
C MET A 1 -21.41 -14.26 -9.42
N LEU A 2 -20.50 -13.30 -9.33
CA LEU A 2 -20.19 -12.41 -10.45
C LEU A 2 -19.13 -13.13 -11.27
N LEU A 3 -19.55 -13.67 -12.42
CA LEU A 3 -18.65 -14.21 -13.42
C LEU A 3 -17.72 -13.07 -13.85
N SER A 4 -16.45 -13.16 -13.43
CA SER A 4 -15.36 -12.33 -13.93
C SER A 4 -15.34 -12.46 -15.45
N VAL A 5 -15.82 -11.44 -16.15
CA VAL A 5 -15.57 -11.31 -17.58
C VAL A 5 -14.07 -11.35 -17.73
N ALA A 6 -13.54 -12.36 -18.43
CA ALA A 6 -12.12 -12.49 -18.67
C ALA A 6 -11.65 -11.27 -19.46
N SER A 7 -11.14 -10.26 -18.75
CA SER A 7 -10.56 -9.09 -19.39
C SER A 7 -9.31 -9.56 -20.12
N ASN A 8 -9.24 -9.35 -21.44
CA ASN A 8 -8.02 -9.53 -22.23
C ASN A 8 -6.93 -8.49 -21.91
N ALA A 9 -7.06 -7.81 -20.76
CA ALA A 9 -6.13 -6.80 -20.32
C ALA A 9 -4.79 -7.44 -19.97
N ARG A 10 -3.73 -6.90 -20.57
CA ARG A 10 -2.38 -7.39 -20.38
C ARG A 10 -1.64 -6.48 -19.42
N PRO A 11 -0.95 -7.04 -18.41
CA PRO A 11 0.00 -6.27 -17.60
C PRO A 11 0.98 -5.48 -18.45
N ILE A 12 1.34 -4.29 -17.98
CA ILE A 12 2.35 -3.46 -18.63
C ILE A 12 3.73 -3.99 -18.26
N THR A 13 4.47 -4.44 -19.28
CA THR A 13 5.86 -4.93 -19.16
C THR A 13 6.89 -3.96 -19.74
N GLY A 14 6.45 -2.84 -20.33
CA GLY A 14 7.32 -1.82 -20.90
C GLY A 14 8.10 -1.02 -19.85
N PRO A 15 9.04 -0.16 -20.30
CA PRO A 15 9.89 0.62 -19.41
C PRO A 15 9.08 1.65 -18.61
N TRP A 16 9.33 1.70 -17.30
CA TRP A 16 8.85 2.78 -16.44
C TRP A 16 9.73 4.04 -16.64
N PRO A 17 9.18 5.26 -16.57
CA PRO A 17 7.76 5.57 -16.34
C PRO A 17 6.89 5.55 -17.60
N GLN A 18 7.48 5.70 -18.80
CA GLN A 18 6.74 6.09 -20.01
C GLN A 18 5.71 5.07 -20.50
N ALA A 19 5.91 3.78 -20.25
CA ALA A 19 4.95 2.76 -20.63
C ALA A 19 3.68 2.75 -19.75
N PHE A 20 3.67 3.48 -18.63
CA PHE A 20 2.59 3.45 -17.65
C PHE A 20 1.61 4.61 -17.84
N PRO A 21 0.32 4.45 -17.51
CA PRO A 21 -0.70 5.47 -17.81
C PRO A 21 -0.44 6.84 -17.18
N ALA A 22 0.15 6.89 -15.98
CA ALA A 22 0.49 8.14 -15.30
C ALA A 22 1.79 8.79 -15.82
N LYS A 23 2.51 8.13 -16.74
CA LYS A 23 3.78 8.57 -17.33
C LYS A 23 4.74 9.04 -16.23
N ASP A 24 5.36 10.21 -16.38
CA ASP A 24 6.32 10.78 -15.43
C ASP A 24 5.79 10.95 -14.00
N LEU A 25 4.47 10.96 -13.80
CA LEU A 25 3.84 10.99 -12.47
C LEU A 25 3.66 9.59 -11.85
N CYS A 26 3.99 8.53 -12.57
CA CYS A 26 3.81 7.16 -12.11
C CYS A 26 4.73 6.85 -10.94
N SER A 27 4.19 6.60 -9.75
CA SER A 27 4.95 6.18 -8.56
C SER A 27 5.46 4.73 -8.59
N ASN A 28 5.26 3.99 -9.69
CA ASN A 28 5.60 2.57 -9.83
C ASN A 28 4.98 1.68 -8.72
N CYS A 29 3.75 1.99 -8.27
CA CYS A 29 3.06 1.25 -7.19
C CYS A 29 2.72 -0.23 -7.49
N GLY A 30 3.01 -0.72 -8.70
CA GLY A 30 2.79 -2.13 -9.09
C GLY A 30 1.40 -2.44 -9.67
N LEU A 31 0.40 -1.56 -9.51
CA LEU A 31 -0.99 -1.79 -9.96
C LEU A 31 -1.08 -2.28 -11.42
N CYS A 32 -0.44 -1.57 -12.35
CA CYS A 32 -0.49 -1.89 -13.79
C CYS A 32 0.34 -3.12 -14.19
N ARG A 33 1.06 -3.75 -13.26
CA ARG A 33 1.81 -5.00 -13.49
C ARG A 33 0.96 -6.24 -13.28
N SER A 34 -0.33 -6.09 -13.00
CA SER A 34 -1.32 -7.17 -12.93
C SER A 34 -2.45 -6.92 -13.92
N ALA A 35 -3.11 -8.00 -14.38
CA ALA A 35 -4.25 -7.90 -15.30
C ALA A 35 -5.43 -7.19 -14.62
N THR A 36 -5.72 -7.53 -13.37
CA THR A 36 -6.77 -6.87 -12.58
C THR A 36 -6.46 -5.39 -12.40
N GLY A 37 -5.26 -5.04 -11.95
CA GLY A 37 -4.92 -3.66 -11.65
C GLY A 37 -4.85 -2.74 -12.88
N VAL A 38 -4.40 -3.24 -14.04
CA VAL A 38 -4.39 -2.42 -15.26
C VAL A 38 -5.82 -2.12 -15.75
N THR A 39 -6.79 -3.02 -15.55
CA THR A 39 -8.20 -2.74 -15.93
C THR A 39 -8.85 -1.66 -15.08
N SER A 40 -8.44 -1.53 -13.82
CA SER A 40 -9.01 -0.55 -12.89
C SER A 40 -8.19 0.74 -12.81
N VAL A 41 -7.19 0.95 -13.69
CA VAL A 41 -6.19 2.02 -13.50
C VAL A 41 -6.81 3.43 -13.47
N THR A 42 -7.85 3.69 -14.26
CA THR A 42 -8.54 5.00 -14.26
C THR A 42 -9.30 5.25 -12.95
N GLU A 43 -9.72 4.18 -12.27
CA GLU A 43 -10.51 4.22 -11.04
C GLU A 43 -9.71 3.95 -9.76
N ALA A 44 -8.45 3.55 -9.87
CA ALA A 44 -7.61 3.19 -8.72
C ALA A 44 -6.30 3.97 -8.65
N CYS A 45 -5.80 4.52 -9.76
CA CYS A 45 -4.54 5.25 -9.74
C CYS A 45 -4.67 6.57 -8.97
N ALA A 46 -3.71 6.82 -8.08
CA ALA A 46 -3.60 8.05 -7.30
C ALA A 46 -3.16 9.29 -8.11
N PHE A 47 -2.83 9.12 -9.40
CA PHE A 47 -2.34 10.18 -10.29
C PHE A 47 -3.22 10.39 -11.54
N ILE A 48 -4.34 9.67 -11.64
CA ILE A 48 -5.26 9.73 -12.79
C ILE A 48 -6.69 9.93 -12.28
N GLY A 49 -7.50 10.68 -13.03
CA GLY A 49 -8.85 11.06 -12.62
C GLY A 49 -8.77 11.95 -11.37
N ASP A 50 -9.56 11.60 -10.35
CA ASP A 50 -9.56 12.31 -9.06
C ASP A 50 -8.26 12.15 -8.25
N GLY A 51 -7.36 11.26 -8.69
CA GLY A 51 -6.08 11.03 -8.05
C GLY A 51 -6.21 10.71 -6.56
N MET A 52 -5.43 11.39 -5.72
CA MET A 52 -5.46 11.20 -4.27
C MET A 52 -6.68 11.82 -3.58
N ALA A 53 -7.43 12.73 -4.20
CA ALA A 53 -8.68 13.26 -3.62
C ALA A 53 -9.72 12.13 -3.38
N ARG A 54 -9.58 11.02 -4.11
CA ARG A 54 -10.34 9.79 -3.92
C ARG A 54 -10.22 9.22 -2.50
N ALA A 55 -9.12 9.48 -1.79
CA ALA A 55 -8.91 8.99 -0.43
C ALA A 55 -10.04 9.42 0.51
N GLU A 56 -10.55 10.65 0.39
CA GLU A 56 -11.65 11.18 1.22
C GLU A 56 -12.93 10.36 1.08
N ARG A 57 -13.24 9.90 -0.14
CA ARG A 57 -14.41 9.03 -0.39
C ARG A 57 -14.20 7.59 0.04
N LEU A 58 -12.95 7.15 0.22
CA LEU A 58 -12.61 5.82 0.69
C LEU A 58 -12.58 5.73 2.23
N GLU A 59 -12.59 6.86 2.95
CA GLU A 59 -12.54 6.84 4.41
C GLU A 59 -13.75 6.15 5.04
N GLU A 60 -14.96 6.52 4.61
CA GLU A 60 -16.18 5.92 5.15
C GLU A 60 -16.26 4.40 4.94
N PRO A 61 -16.02 3.83 3.73
CA PRO A 61 -16.03 2.38 3.57
C PRO A 61 -14.86 1.66 4.25
N VAL A 62 -13.71 2.31 4.49
CA VAL A 62 -12.54 1.69 5.13
C VAL A 62 -12.58 1.80 6.65
N HIS A 63 -13.04 2.92 7.19
CA HIS A 63 -13.00 3.27 8.62
C HIS A 63 -14.40 3.34 9.27
N GLY A 64 -15.48 3.22 8.51
CA GLY A 64 -16.85 3.36 9.00
C GLY A 64 -17.31 4.81 9.22
N ARG A 65 -16.43 5.80 8.97
CA ARG A 65 -16.70 7.23 9.05
C ARG A 65 -15.71 8.03 8.22
N ALA A 66 -16.08 9.25 7.84
CA ALA A 66 -15.14 10.24 7.32
C ALA A 66 -14.37 10.94 8.45
N ARG A 67 -13.28 11.61 8.10
CA ARG A 67 -12.58 12.52 9.01
C ARG A 67 -13.49 13.66 9.48
N ARG A 68 -13.31 14.08 10.73
CA ARG A 68 -14.02 15.21 11.33
C ARG A 68 -13.25 16.50 11.08
N PHE A 69 -13.97 17.50 10.60
CA PHE A 69 -13.47 18.86 10.51
C PHE A 69 -14.33 19.73 11.41
N ASP A 70 -13.93 19.89 12.67
CA ASP A 70 -14.59 20.83 13.56
C ASP A 70 -13.80 22.14 13.60
N ALA A 71 -14.07 23.00 12.63
CA ALA A 71 -13.48 24.33 12.57
C ALA A 71 -13.89 25.24 13.73
N ALA A 72 -14.90 24.86 14.52
CA ALA A 72 -15.35 25.62 15.69
C ALA A 72 -14.68 25.16 17.00
N ALA A 73 -14.09 23.96 17.03
CA ALA A 73 -13.47 23.38 18.22
C ALA A 73 -11.94 23.57 18.30
N ASP A 74 -11.31 24.26 17.34
CA ASP A 74 -9.84 24.33 17.17
C ASP A 74 -9.15 22.94 17.09
N ASP A 75 -9.93 21.88 16.84
CA ASP A 75 -9.43 20.51 16.68
C ASP A 75 -9.18 20.22 15.19
N LEU A 76 -7.89 20.19 14.85
CA LEU A 76 -7.41 19.93 13.50
C LEU A 76 -6.67 18.59 13.40
N ASP A 77 -6.78 17.71 14.40
CA ASP A 77 -5.99 16.48 14.44
C ASP A 77 -6.31 15.57 13.24
N GLU A 78 -7.58 15.32 12.97
CA GLU A 78 -7.98 14.48 11.81
C GLU A 78 -7.78 15.19 10.46
N ALA A 79 -7.63 16.52 10.45
CA ALA A 79 -7.20 17.25 9.26
C ALA A 79 -5.72 17.02 8.95
N HIS A 80 -4.87 16.82 9.96
CA HIS A 80 -3.43 16.58 9.81
C HIS A 80 -3.08 15.09 9.67
N PHE A 81 -3.67 14.24 10.50
CA PHE A 81 -3.32 12.83 10.64
C PHE A 81 -4.32 11.87 9.97
N GLY A 82 -5.49 12.37 9.55
CA GLY A 82 -6.58 11.55 9.02
C GLY A 82 -7.39 10.85 10.11
N VAL A 83 -8.30 9.96 9.69
CA VAL A 83 -9.14 9.17 10.59
C VAL A 83 -8.27 8.25 11.47
N HIS A 84 -8.36 8.41 12.79
CA HIS A 84 -7.64 7.58 13.77
C HIS A 84 -8.47 7.35 15.04
N GLU A 85 -8.04 6.38 15.85
CA GLU A 85 -8.59 6.11 17.20
C GLU A 85 -7.60 6.50 18.30
N GLU A 86 -6.33 6.08 18.15
CA GLU A 86 -5.26 6.35 19.11
C GLU A 86 -3.94 6.60 18.37
N ILE A 87 -3.12 7.53 18.87
CA ILE A 87 -1.75 7.78 18.40
C ILE A 87 -0.80 7.51 19.56
N VAL A 88 0.06 6.50 19.40
CA VAL A 88 1.00 6.06 20.43
C VAL A 88 2.44 6.03 19.93
N LEU A 89 3.38 6.19 20.87
CA LEU A 89 4.79 5.94 20.63
C LEU A 89 5.12 4.49 21.03
N ALA A 90 5.67 3.72 20.09
CA ALA A 90 6.02 2.32 20.30
C ALA A 90 7.48 2.04 19.93
N ARG A 91 8.08 1.04 20.59
CA ARG A 91 9.43 0.55 20.31
C ARG A 91 9.42 -0.96 20.11
N GLY A 92 9.89 -1.41 18.95
CA GLY A 92 10.10 -2.84 18.69
C GLY A 92 11.43 -3.35 19.27
N PHE A 93 11.75 -4.60 18.97
CA PHE A 93 12.91 -5.31 19.52
C PHE A 93 13.72 -6.09 18.46
N LEU A 94 13.50 -5.81 17.18
CA LEU A 94 14.20 -6.52 16.11
C LEU A 94 15.51 -5.84 15.72
N ASN A 95 16.56 -6.65 15.64
CA ASN A 95 17.85 -6.23 15.13
C ASN A 95 17.80 -6.07 13.60
N ASN A 96 18.69 -5.22 13.05
CA ASN A 96 18.85 -5.00 11.61
C ASN A 96 17.60 -4.48 10.87
N ALA A 97 16.58 -4.01 11.59
CA ALA A 97 15.48 -3.23 11.01
C ALA A 97 15.90 -1.76 10.80
N GLN A 98 15.16 -1.02 9.96
CA GLN A 98 15.43 0.41 9.71
C GLN A 98 15.40 1.27 11.00
N TRP A 99 14.54 0.89 11.96
CA TRP A 99 14.44 1.49 13.30
C TRP A 99 14.52 0.38 14.36
N THR A 100 13.41 0.10 15.04
CA THR A 100 13.30 -0.96 16.05
C THR A 100 12.43 -2.14 15.58
N GLY A 101 11.97 -2.09 14.33
CA GLY A 101 11.27 -3.21 13.68
C GLY A 101 9.81 -3.39 14.06
N VAL A 102 9.08 -2.32 14.42
CA VAL A 102 7.65 -2.40 14.77
C VAL A 102 6.82 -3.04 13.65
N ALA A 103 6.96 -2.57 12.40
CA ALA A 103 6.21 -3.11 11.26
C ALA A 103 6.49 -4.61 11.02
N THR A 104 7.76 -5.02 11.05
CA THR A 104 8.15 -6.43 10.91
C THR A 104 7.63 -7.27 12.07
N GLY A 105 7.70 -6.76 13.31
CA GLY A 105 7.17 -7.47 14.49
C GLY A 105 5.67 -7.72 14.41
N ILE A 106 4.88 -6.76 13.90
CA ILE A 106 3.44 -6.95 13.67
C ILE A 106 3.19 -8.02 12.61
N ALA A 107 3.91 -7.98 11.48
CA ALA A 107 3.77 -8.97 10.40
C ALA A 107 4.08 -10.40 10.89
N LEU A 108 5.17 -10.56 11.66
CA LEU A 108 5.54 -11.84 12.27
C LEU A 108 4.45 -12.34 13.23
N ALA A 109 3.94 -11.47 14.10
CA ALA A 109 2.90 -11.83 15.05
C ALA A 109 1.61 -12.29 14.35
N TRP A 110 1.21 -11.65 13.23
CA TRP A 110 0.05 -12.07 12.45
C TRP A 110 0.24 -13.43 11.76
N LEU A 111 1.43 -13.70 11.20
CA LEU A 111 1.75 -15.00 10.60
C LEU A 111 1.78 -16.11 11.67
N GLU A 112 2.47 -15.90 12.79
CA GLU A 112 2.57 -16.86 13.89
C GLU A 112 1.21 -17.23 14.49
N ARG A 113 0.29 -16.25 14.54
CA ARG A 113 -1.07 -16.44 15.05
C ARG A 113 -2.07 -16.91 14.00
N ALA A 114 -1.62 -17.09 12.75
CA ALA A 114 -2.49 -17.42 11.61
C ALA A 114 -3.66 -16.44 11.41
N GLU A 115 -3.46 -15.16 11.75
CA GLU A 115 -4.42 -14.08 11.44
C GLU A 115 -4.41 -13.75 9.94
N VAL A 116 -3.29 -14.06 9.27
CA VAL A 116 -3.10 -13.95 7.82
C VAL A 116 -2.31 -15.16 7.30
N ASP A 117 -2.59 -15.57 6.06
CA ASP A 117 -1.85 -16.64 5.39
C ASP A 117 -0.52 -16.17 4.76
N ALA A 118 -0.41 -14.86 4.49
CA ALA A 118 0.73 -14.27 3.81
C ALA A 118 0.82 -12.76 4.06
N VAL A 119 2.02 -12.20 3.93
CA VAL A 119 2.30 -10.76 4.03
C VAL A 119 3.06 -10.28 2.79
N VAL A 120 2.63 -9.14 2.23
CA VAL A 120 3.37 -8.47 1.15
C VAL A 120 4.40 -7.53 1.76
N VAL A 121 5.68 -7.76 1.47
CA VAL A 121 6.80 -6.95 1.96
C VAL A 121 7.67 -6.43 0.83
N THR A 122 8.57 -5.50 1.15
CA THR A 122 9.62 -5.04 0.24
C THR A 122 10.93 -5.70 0.62
N GLY A 123 11.32 -6.75 -0.12
CA GLY A 123 12.61 -7.41 0.03
C GLY A 123 13.73 -6.74 -0.76
N ALA A 124 14.96 -7.20 -0.52
CA ALA A 124 16.11 -6.83 -1.34
C ALA A 124 16.19 -7.72 -2.59
N GLN A 125 16.64 -7.16 -3.70
CA GLN A 125 17.04 -7.95 -4.86
C GLN A 125 18.36 -8.72 -4.55
N ALA A 126 18.63 -9.79 -5.30
CA ALA A 126 19.80 -10.66 -5.09
C ALA A 126 21.12 -9.87 -4.99
N ALA A 127 22.09 -10.45 -4.28
CA ALA A 127 23.40 -9.85 -4.05
C ALA A 127 23.99 -9.23 -5.32
N GLY A 128 24.31 -7.93 -5.26
CA GLY A 128 24.93 -7.17 -6.35
C GLY A 128 24.07 -6.07 -6.98
N SER A 129 22.77 -5.96 -6.67
CA SER A 129 21.89 -4.91 -7.19
C SER A 129 22.04 -3.53 -6.52
N GLY A 130 22.92 -3.42 -5.52
CA GLY A 130 23.11 -2.21 -4.71
C GLY A 130 22.02 -1.98 -3.66
N PHE A 131 22.33 -1.10 -2.70
CA PHE A 131 21.36 -0.55 -1.75
C PHE A 131 20.38 0.34 -2.53
N GLY A 132 19.08 -0.01 -2.56
CA GLY A 132 18.05 0.79 -3.23
C GLY A 132 17.29 0.13 -4.38
N ALA A 133 17.37 -1.19 -4.55
CA ALA A 133 16.56 -1.95 -5.52
C ALA A 133 15.45 -2.76 -4.80
N PRO A 134 14.31 -2.13 -4.46
CA PRO A 134 13.22 -2.82 -3.76
C PRO A 134 12.56 -3.87 -4.65
N LYS A 135 12.30 -5.06 -4.09
CA LYS A 135 11.55 -6.12 -4.74
C LYS A 135 10.34 -6.49 -3.89
N PRO A 136 9.10 -6.35 -4.40
CA PRO A 136 7.93 -6.87 -3.71
C PRO A 136 8.00 -8.39 -3.57
N VAL A 137 7.76 -8.91 -2.36
CA VAL A 137 7.75 -10.34 -2.04
C VAL A 137 6.46 -10.67 -1.29
N LEU A 138 5.88 -11.84 -1.57
CA LEU A 138 4.75 -12.39 -0.84
C LEU A 138 5.27 -13.49 0.09
N CYS A 139 5.55 -13.12 1.33
CA CYS A 139 6.09 -14.00 2.36
C CYS A 139 4.96 -14.80 3.02
N ARG A 140 5.23 -16.06 3.33
CA ARG A 140 4.31 -17.02 3.99
C ARG A 140 4.90 -17.64 5.24
N SER A 141 6.12 -17.25 5.61
CA SER A 141 6.83 -17.75 6.78
C SER A 141 7.62 -16.61 7.42
N ALA A 142 8.09 -16.83 8.65
CA ALA A 142 8.84 -15.83 9.40
C ALA A 142 10.25 -15.59 8.82
N GLU A 143 10.80 -16.60 8.13
CA GLU A 143 12.14 -16.58 7.54
C GLU A 143 12.22 -15.80 6.22
N GLU A 144 11.10 -15.63 5.52
CA GLU A 144 10.97 -14.94 4.22
C GLU A 144 10.79 -13.42 4.38
#